data_AF-A0A7S3MHU3-F1
#
_entry.id   AF-A0A7S3MHU3-F1
#
_cell.length_a   1.000
_cell.length_b   1.000
_cell.length_c   1.000
_cell.angle_alpha   90.00
_cell.angle_beta   90.00
_cell.angle_gamma   90.00
#
_symmetry.space_group_name_H-M   'P 1'
#
loop_
_entity.id
_entity.type
_entity.pdbx_description
1 polymer ?
#
loop_
_entity_poly.entity_id
_entity_poly.type
_entity_poly.pdbx_seq_one_letter_code
_entity_poly.pdbx_strand_id
1 'polypeptide(L)'
;MTVGSDDAPTAIRLEMSSEVDLFFHYQHFVDERVFSKIQEAQKLMVDLSDYPTILVRMLNACIKEPHMNLGIFTMLSDSEARLDFIQNMEYKFVELMYCVCVRSPEETVQQHITFRYNSMKQRLSIMQSRLQEINNLVKIKNPSLLLQLQKSSTLPTSNSVGASPYGTNSGAYSHNNYTSTSLTSTASSLGPGAHHGGSSFAKPFR
;
A
#
# COMPACT_ATOMS: atom_id res chain seq x y z
N MET A 1 -11.19 -0.58 -6.63
CA MET A 1 -12.35 -1.37 -6.19
C MET A 1 -13.42 -1.32 -7.28
N THR A 2 -14.01 -2.47 -7.60
CA THR A 2 -15.21 -2.59 -8.45
C THR A 2 -16.44 -2.08 -7.70
N VAL A 3 -17.43 -1.59 -8.44
CA VAL A 3 -18.78 -1.28 -7.96
C VAL A 3 -19.73 -2.15 -8.78
N GLY A 4 -20.62 -2.89 -8.12
CA GLY A 4 -21.43 -3.94 -8.75
C GLY A 4 -21.05 -5.33 -8.25
N SER A 5 -21.47 -6.38 -8.97
CA SER A 5 -21.02 -7.76 -8.75
C SER A 5 -19.64 -7.99 -9.39
N ASP A 6 -18.81 -8.84 -8.81
CA ASP A 6 -17.45 -9.09 -9.31
C ASP A 6 -17.40 -9.63 -10.76
N ASP A 7 -18.40 -10.45 -11.16
CA ASP A 7 -18.56 -10.94 -12.55
C ASP A 7 -19.09 -9.88 -13.54
N ALA A 8 -19.63 -8.77 -13.04
CA ALA A 8 -20.25 -7.72 -13.86
C ALA A 8 -20.14 -6.35 -13.15
N PRO A 9 -18.95 -5.72 -13.14
CA PRO A 9 -18.76 -4.41 -12.53
C PRO A 9 -19.50 -3.34 -13.34
N THR A 10 -20.30 -2.51 -12.67
CA THR A 10 -21.01 -1.37 -13.28
C THR A 10 -20.16 -0.10 -13.29
N ALA A 11 -19.18 -0.01 -12.39
CA ALA A 11 -18.14 0.99 -12.41
C ALA A 11 -16.86 0.51 -11.70
N ILE A 12 -15.75 1.22 -11.94
CA ILE A 12 -14.43 0.95 -11.39
C ILE A 12 -13.92 2.23 -10.75
N ARG A 13 -13.38 2.11 -9.54
CA ARG A 13 -12.72 3.22 -8.84
C ARG A 13 -11.28 2.85 -8.48
N LEU A 14 -10.34 3.61 -9.01
CA LEU A 14 -8.94 3.62 -8.57
C LEU A 14 -8.72 4.89 -7.73
N GLU A 15 -8.08 4.74 -6.57
CA GLU A 15 -7.85 5.81 -5.60
C GLU A 15 -6.34 5.96 -5.39
N MET A 16 -5.85 7.19 -5.41
CA MET A 16 -4.46 7.53 -5.10
C MET A 16 -4.46 8.42 -3.86
N SER A 17 -3.74 8.00 -2.83
CA SER A 17 -3.57 8.76 -1.60
C SER A 17 -2.13 8.72 -1.11
N SER A 18 -1.76 9.67 -0.24
CA SER A 18 -0.41 9.77 0.33
C SER A 18 -0.40 9.49 1.83
N GLU A 19 0.71 8.98 2.36
CA GLU A 19 0.98 8.93 3.80
C GLU A 19 1.56 10.23 4.36
N VAL A 20 2.18 11.05 3.50
CA VAL A 20 2.79 12.33 3.89
C VAL A 20 1.76 13.45 3.92
N ASP A 21 0.80 13.45 2.99
CA ASP A 21 -0.31 14.39 2.95
C ASP A 21 -1.64 13.64 3.04
N LEU A 22 -2.41 13.95 4.09
CA LEU A 22 -3.72 13.36 4.35
C LEU A 22 -4.83 13.91 3.42
N PHE A 23 -4.64 15.13 2.88
CA PHE A 23 -5.57 15.78 1.95
C PHE A 23 -5.29 15.42 0.48
N PHE A 24 -4.15 14.78 0.20
CA PHE A 24 -3.86 14.20 -1.09
C PHE A 24 -4.73 12.95 -1.28
N HIS A 25 -5.84 13.14 -1.99
CA HIS A 25 -6.73 12.07 -2.41
C HIS A 25 -7.33 12.38 -3.78
N TYR A 26 -6.94 11.59 -4.78
CA TYR A 26 -7.44 11.65 -6.14
C TYR A 26 -8.11 10.33 -6.50
N GLN A 27 -9.14 10.40 -7.35
CA GLN A 27 -9.88 9.23 -7.81
C GLN A 27 -9.97 9.22 -9.34
N HIS A 28 -9.73 8.05 -9.92
CA HIS A 28 -10.12 7.72 -11.28
C HIS A 28 -11.37 6.85 -11.20
N PHE A 29 -12.52 7.41 -11.59
CA PHE A 29 -13.80 6.73 -11.58
C PHE A 29 -14.28 6.53 -13.01
N VAL A 30 -14.59 5.28 -13.36
CA VAL A 30 -14.94 4.87 -14.72
C VAL A 30 -16.22 4.03 -14.65
N ASP A 31 -17.29 4.56 -15.23
CA ASP A 31 -18.46 3.77 -15.60
C ASP A 31 -18.35 3.32 -17.08
N GLU A 32 -19.32 2.53 -17.55
CA GLU A 32 -19.39 2.08 -18.95
C GLU A 32 -19.24 3.22 -19.97
N ARG A 33 -19.84 4.39 -19.70
CA ARG A 33 -19.86 5.55 -20.63
C ARG A 33 -18.53 6.27 -20.69
N VAL A 34 -17.84 6.37 -19.56
CA VAL A 34 -16.46 6.88 -19.48
C VAL A 34 -15.52 5.86 -20.11
N PHE A 35 -15.75 4.57 -19.91
CA PHE A 35 -14.93 3.50 -20.47
C PHE A 35 -14.96 3.45 -21.99
N SER A 36 -16.12 3.58 -22.65
CA SER A 36 -16.19 3.64 -24.13
C SER A 36 -15.31 4.77 -24.71
N LYS A 37 -15.23 5.91 -24.02
CA LYS A 37 -14.34 7.02 -24.42
C LYS A 37 -12.86 6.70 -24.21
N ILE A 38 -12.53 5.96 -23.15
CA ILE A 38 -11.17 5.48 -22.88
C ILE A 38 -10.76 4.43 -23.92
N GLN A 39 -11.65 3.49 -24.27
CA GLN A 39 -11.44 2.53 -25.36
C GLN A 39 -11.16 3.24 -26.69
N GLU A 40 -11.95 4.25 -27.06
CA GLU A 40 -11.74 5.01 -28.31
C GLU A 40 -10.43 5.82 -28.28
N ALA A 41 -10.20 6.59 -27.22
CA ALA A 41 -9.03 7.48 -27.11
C ALA A 41 -7.70 6.74 -26.97
N GLN A 42 -7.68 5.60 -26.29
CA GLN A 42 -6.47 4.82 -25.98
C GLN A 42 -6.40 3.48 -26.72
N LYS A 43 -7.36 3.20 -27.61
CA LYS A 43 -7.46 1.98 -28.43
C LYS A 43 -7.43 0.68 -27.62
N LEU A 44 -8.07 0.67 -26.45
CA LEU A 44 -8.19 -0.54 -25.63
C LEU A 44 -9.14 -1.53 -26.30
N MET A 45 -8.67 -2.77 -26.49
CA MET A 45 -9.41 -3.86 -27.14
C MET A 45 -10.09 -4.80 -26.12
N VAL A 46 -10.46 -4.29 -24.95
CA VAL A 46 -10.94 -5.06 -23.81
C VAL A 46 -12.22 -4.47 -23.23
N ASP A 47 -13.01 -5.29 -22.55
CA ASP A 47 -14.27 -4.86 -21.94
C ASP A 47 -14.07 -4.25 -20.54
N LEU A 48 -15.10 -3.61 -19.99
CA LEU A 48 -15.04 -2.95 -18.68
C LEU A 48 -14.64 -3.94 -17.58
N SER A 49 -15.10 -5.19 -17.65
CA SER A 49 -14.77 -6.27 -16.72
C SER A 49 -13.27 -6.58 -16.63
N ASP A 50 -12.52 -6.42 -17.72
CA ASP A 50 -11.07 -6.68 -17.78
C ASP A 50 -10.21 -5.47 -17.37
N TYR A 51 -10.78 -4.26 -17.42
CA TYR A 51 -10.06 -3.02 -17.11
C TYR A 51 -9.39 -3.00 -15.71
N PRO A 52 -10.00 -3.51 -14.61
CA PRO A 52 -9.33 -3.61 -13.31
C PRO A 52 -8.08 -4.49 -13.37
N THR A 53 -8.13 -5.59 -14.11
CA THR A 53 -7.01 -6.53 -14.27
C THR A 53 -5.84 -5.87 -15.00
N ILE A 54 -6.13 -5.00 -15.98
CA ILE A 54 -5.10 -4.21 -16.67
C ILE A 54 -4.48 -3.17 -15.72
N LEU A 55 -5.30 -2.40 -15.01
CA LEU A 55 -4.81 -1.40 -14.03
C LEU A 55 -3.92 -2.06 -12.97
N VAL A 56 -4.37 -3.18 -12.40
CA VAL A 56 -3.60 -3.96 -11.43
C VAL A 56 -2.31 -4.51 -12.04
N ARG A 57 -2.30 -4.96 -13.30
CA ARG A 57 -1.09 -5.41 -14.00
C ARG A 57 -0.08 -4.27 -14.17
N MET A 58 -0.52 -3.10 -14.64
CA MET A 58 0.35 -1.94 -14.87
C MET A 58 0.93 -1.41 -13.55
N LEU A 59 0.10 -1.23 -12.51
CA LEU A 59 0.55 -0.83 -11.18
C LEU A 59 1.58 -1.81 -10.60
N ASN A 60 1.34 -3.13 -10.73
CA ASN A 60 2.30 -4.14 -10.29
C ASN A 60 3.61 -4.14 -11.11
N ALA A 61 3.56 -3.83 -12.41
CA ALA A 61 4.75 -3.71 -13.24
C ALA A 61 5.64 -2.54 -12.78
N CYS A 62 5.03 -1.38 -12.48
CA CYS A 62 5.74 -0.22 -11.92
C CYS A 62 6.39 -0.50 -10.56
N ILE A 63 5.78 -1.34 -9.73
CA ILE A 63 6.33 -1.74 -8.42
C ILE A 63 7.49 -2.74 -8.57
N LYS A 64 7.37 -3.71 -9.49
CA LYS A 64 8.34 -4.80 -9.64
C LYS A 64 9.57 -4.41 -10.45
N GLU A 65 9.38 -3.60 -11.49
CA GLU A 65 10.41 -3.28 -12.49
C GLU A 65 10.46 -1.76 -12.74
N PRO A 66 10.75 -0.92 -11.73
CA PRO A 66 10.63 0.55 -11.80
C PRO A 66 11.57 1.22 -12.81
N HIS A 67 12.57 0.50 -13.32
CA HIS A 67 13.49 0.94 -14.38
C HIS A 67 12.96 0.66 -15.80
N MET A 68 12.00 -0.26 -15.93
CA MET A 68 11.34 -0.62 -17.20
C MET A 68 9.91 -0.07 -17.29
N ASN A 69 9.19 0.01 -16.17
CA ASN A 69 7.79 0.44 -16.11
C ASN A 69 7.66 1.59 -15.10
N LEU A 70 7.18 2.73 -15.55
CA LEU A 70 7.08 3.98 -14.81
C LEU A 70 5.60 4.35 -14.63
N GLY A 71 5.21 4.69 -13.41
CA GLY A 71 3.91 5.30 -13.11
C GLY A 71 4.13 6.76 -12.74
N ILE A 72 3.82 7.69 -13.65
CA ILE A 72 4.01 9.13 -13.42
C ILE A 72 2.66 9.75 -13.07
N PHE A 73 2.54 10.32 -11.87
CA PHE A 73 1.35 11.04 -11.46
C PHE A 73 1.56 12.56 -11.59
N THR A 74 0.94 13.15 -12.60
CA THR A 74 1.05 14.57 -12.94
C THR A 74 -0.20 15.31 -12.48
N MET A 75 -0.06 16.27 -11.57
CA MET A 75 -1.14 17.22 -11.24
C MET A 75 -1.20 18.30 -12.33
N LEU A 76 -2.34 18.42 -13.01
CA LEU A 76 -2.57 19.34 -14.13
C LEU A 76 -3.20 20.66 -13.65
N SER A 77 -4.08 20.57 -12.66
CA SER A 77 -4.73 21.69 -11.97
C SER A 77 -5.10 21.29 -10.53
N ASP A 78 -5.67 22.22 -9.75
CA ASP A 78 -6.10 21.96 -8.36
C ASP A 78 -7.15 20.85 -8.21
N SER A 79 -7.85 20.49 -9.28
CA SER A 79 -8.90 19.46 -9.31
C SER A 79 -8.64 18.31 -10.28
N GLU A 80 -7.68 18.45 -11.20
CA GLU A 80 -7.41 17.46 -12.25
C GLU A 80 -5.94 17.02 -12.25
N ALA A 81 -5.75 15.72 -12.36
CA ALA A 81 -4.46 15.07 -12.46
C ALA A 81 -4.53 13.91 -13.46
N ARG A 82 -3.37 13.37 -13.84
CA ARG A 82 -3.23 12.29 -14.79
C ARG A 82 -2.20 11.29 -14.29
N LEU A 83 -2.52 10.00 -14.33
CA LEU A 83 -1.61 8.90 -14.06
C LEU A 83 -1.20 8.27 -15.38
N ASP A 84 0.08 8.38 -15.75
CA ASP A 84 0.66 7.84 -16.98
C ASP A 84 1.44 6.56 -16.69
N PHE A 85 1.12 5.50 -17.42
CA PHE A 85 1.89 4.25 -17.44
C PHE A 85 2.83 4.27 -18.65
N ILE A 86 4.12 4.41 -18.39
CA ILE A 86 5.16 4.55 -19.41
C ILE A 86 6.13 3.39 -19.34
N GLN A 87 6.40 2.76 -20.48
CA GLN A 87 7.41 1.73 -20.62
C GLN A 87 8.70 2.32 -21.20
N ASN A 88 9.82 2.05 -20.53
CA ASN A 88 11.16 2.30 -21.04
C ASN A 88 11.56 1.13 -21.96
N MET A 89 11.66 1.36 -23.26
CA MET A 89 12.12 0.38 -24.25
C MET A 89 13.60 0.58 -24.60
N GLU A 90 14.42 1.07 -23.65
CA GLU A 90 15.85 1.40 -23.77
C GLU A 90 16.19 2.56 -24.71
N TYR A 91 15.68 2.55 -25.94
CA TYR A 91 15.87 3.59 -26.95
C TYR A 91 14.71 4.61 -27.01
N LYS A 92 13.59 4.35 -26.33
CA LYS A 92 12.41 5.21 -26.32
C LYS A 92 11.50 4.93 -25.10
N PHE A 93 10.90 5.99 -24.57
CA PHE A 93 9.76 5.88 -23.65
C PHE A 93 8.44 5.81 -24.44
N VAL A 94 7.60 4.83 -24.12
CA VAL A 94 6.31 4.57 -24.76
C VAL A 94 5.21 4.64 -23.71
N GLU A 95 4.27 5.56 -23.87
CA GLU A 95 3.03 5.58 -23.09
C GLU A 95 2.19 4.35 -23.47
N LEU A 96 1.84 3.53 -22.47
CA LEU A 96 1.00 2.34 -22.64
C LEU A 96 -0.48 2.66 -22.44
N MET A 97 -0.78 3.49 -21.45
CA MET A 97 -2.12 3.86 -21.01
C MET A 97 -2.03 5.06 -20.05
N TYR A 98 -3.09 5.87 -19.97
CA TYR A 98 -3.24 6.89 -18.94
C TYR A 98 -4.61 6.83 -18.26
N CYS A 99 -4.67 7.27 -17.00
CA CYS A 99 -5.90 7.47 -16.26
C CYS A 99 -6.10 8.96 -15.96
N VAL A 100 -7.28 9.50 -16.28
CA VAL A 100 -7.68 10.85 -15.85
C VAL A 100 -8.21 10.77 -14.42
N CYS A 101 -7.65 11.59 -13.54
CA CYS A 101 -7.86 11.52 -12.10
C CYS A 101 -8.40 12.87 -11.61
N VAL A 102 -9.47 12.84 -10.82
CA VAL A 102 -10.06 14.06 -10.23
C VAL A 102 -9.82 14.09 -8.72
N ARG A 103 -9.59 15.28 -8.17
CA ARG A 103 -9.48 15.47 -6.72
C ARG A 103 -10.82 15.11 -6.06
N SER A 104 -10.79 14.28 -5.03
CA SER A 104 -12.03 13.88 -4.35
C SER A 104 -12.64 15.05 -3.55
N PRO A 105 -13.97 15.10 -3.41
CA PRO A 105 -14.63 16.15 -2.64
C PRO A 105 -14.29 16.05 -1.15
N GLU A 106 -14.37 17.17 -0.44
CA GLU A 106 -13.91 17.29 0.95
C GLU A 106 -14.52 16.23 1.88
N GLU A 107 -15.82 15.93 1.73
CA GLU A 107 -16.50 14.91 2.53
C GLU A 107 -15.83 13.52 2.38
N THR A 108 -15.52 13.11 1.16
CA THR A 108 -14.80 11.85 0.89
C THR A 108 -13.39 11.87 1.50
N VAL A 109 -12.70 13.01 1.43
CA VAL A 109 -11.38 13.18 2.06
C VAL A 109 -11.48 13.05 3.59
N GLN A 110 -12.44 13.73 4.23
CA GLN A 110 -12.68 13.64 5.68
C GLN A 110 -13.02 12.21 6.12
N GLN A 111 -13.87 11.50 5.38
CA GLN A 111 -14.20 10.10 5.62
C GLN A 111 -12.95 9.20 5.51
N HIS A 112 -12.14 9.39 4.46
CA HIS A 112 -10.92 8.62 4.24
C HIS A 112 -9.85 8.88 5.31
N ILE A 113 -9.66 10.14 5.74
CA ILE A 113 -8.77 10.50 6.86
C ILE A 113 -9.24 9.84 8.16
N THR A 114 -10.55 9.93 8.45
CA THR A 114 -11.16 9.34 9.66
C THR A 114 -10.99 7.83 9.68
N PHE A 115 -11.21 7.16 8.54
CA PHE A 115 -10.97 5.72 8.38
C PHE A 115 -9.50 5.37 8.67
N ARG A 116 -8.55 6.03 8.00
CA ARG A 116 -7.10 5.77 8.18
C ARG A 116 -6.64 5.99 9.62
N TYR A 117 -7.08 7.08 10.25
CA TYR A 117 -6.81 7.34 11.66
C TYR A 117 -7.32 6.20 12.56
N ASN A 118 -8.57 5.77 12.38
CA ASN A 118 -9.16 4.70 13.16
C ASN A 118 -8.47 3.34 12.93
N SER A 119 -8.12 2.99 11.69
CA SER A 119 -7.37 1.77 11.37
C SER A 119 -5.99 1.76 12.02
N MET A 120 -5.26 2.89 11.98
CA MET A 120 -3.95 3.01 12.65
C MET A 120 -4.10 2.94 14.17
N LYS A 121 -5.09 3.62 14.76
CA LYS A 121 -5.39 3.58 16.20
C LYS A 121 -5.73 2.15 16.67
N GLN A 122 -6.52 1.41 15.90
CA GLN A 122 -6.84 0.01 16.19
C GLN A 122 -5.60 -0.88 16.10
N ARG A 123 -4.78 -0.74 15.06
CA ARG A 123 -3.52 -1.49 14.89
C ARG A 123 -2.54 -1.21 16.06
N LEU A 124 -2.41 0.05 16.47
CA LEU A 124 -1.61 0.46 17.62
C LEU A 124 -2.10 -0.19 18.91
N SER A 125 -3.41 -0.13 19.19
CA SER A 125 -4.03 -0.73 20.37
C SER A 125 -3.77 -2.24 20.47
N ILE A 126 -3.92 -2.97 19.35
CA ILE A 126 -3.64 -4.42 19.28
C ILE A 126 -2.16 -4.70 19.55
N MET A 127 -1.24 -3.90 18.97
CA MET A 127 0.20 -4.05 19.21
C MET A 127 0.59 -3.74 20.67
N GLN A 128 -0.03 -2.72 21.28
CA GLN A 128 0.17 -2.37 22.69
C GLN A 128 -0.32 -3.47 23.64
N SER A 129 -1.52 -4.04 23.41
CA SER A 129 -2.03 -5.18 24.21
C SER A 129 -1.06 -6.36 24.17
N ARG A 130 -0.63 -6.77 22.97
CA ARG A 130 0.33 -7.87 22.77
C ARG A 130 1.67 -7.61 23.48
N LEU A 131 2.19 -6.38 23.42
CA LEU A 131 3.41 -6.01 24.15
C LEU A 131 3.21 -6.09 25.67
N GLN A 132 2.05 -5.67 26.18
CA GLN A 132 1.72 -5.73 27.61
C GLN A 132 1.54 -7.18 28.10
N GLU A 133 0.88 -8.03 27.31
CA GLU A 133 0.75 -9.48 27.56
C GLU A 133 2.13 -10.16 27.63
N ILE A 134 3.00 -9.89 26.65
CA ILE A 134 4.38 -10.42 26.63
C ILE A 134 5.16 -9.90 27.85
N ASN A 135 5.09 -8.60 28.17
CA ASN A 135 5.77 -8.01 29.31
C ASN A 135 5.34 -8.67 30.63
N ASN A 136 4.04 -8.93 30.80
CA ASN A 136 3.50 -9.63 31.96
C ASN A 136 3.92 -11.11 32.01
N LEU A 137 3.95 -11.81 30.87
CA LEU A 137 4.42 -13.20 30.80
C LEU A 137 5.90 -13.32 31.19
N VAL A 138 6.76 -12.40 30.73
CA VAL A 138 8.19 -12.39 31.11
C VAL A 138 8.35 -12.06 32.60
N LYS A 139 7.55 -11.16 33.19
CA LYS A 139 7.56 -10.88 34.64
C LYS A 139 7.31 -12.15 35.46
N ILE A 140 6.35 -12.97 35.02
CA ILE A 140 5.96 -14.20 35.73
C ILE A 140 6.96 -15.34 35.49
N LYS A 141 7.48 -15.49 34.27
CA LYS A 141 8.30 -16.66 33.90
C LYS A 141 9.81 -16.46 34.09
N ASN A 142 10.33 -15.26 33.86
CA ASN A 142 11.78 -14.98 33.87
C ASN A 142 12.07 -13.53 34.36
N PRO A 143 11.83 -13.20 35.63
CA PRO A 143 12.03 -11.85 36.17
C PRO A 143 13.47 -11.34 36.03
N SER A 144 14.46 -12.23 36.06
CA SER A 144 15.89 -11.92 35.85
C SER A 144 16.16 -11.30 34.47
N LEU A 145 15.43 -11.75 33.44
CA LEU A 145 15.60 -11.27 32.07
C LEU A 145 15.13 -9.81 31.92
N LEU A 146 14.08 -9.42 32.65
CA LEU A 146 13.58 -8.05 32.69
C LEU A 146 14.58 -7.08 33.33
N LEU A 147 15.22 -7.50 34.43
CA LEU A 147 16.27 -6.70 35.08
C LEU A 147 17.47 -6.45 34.14
N GLN A 148 17.80 -7.41 33.27
CA GLN A 148 18.82 -7.20 32.22
C GLN A 148 18.32 -6.28 31.10
N LEU A 149 17.09 -6.47 30.60
CA LEU A 149 16.52 -5.62 29.55
C LEU A 149 16.36 -4.15 30.01
N GLN A 150 15.98 -3.92 31.27
CA GLN A 150 15.90 -2.58 31.86
C GLN A 150 17.30 -1.93 31.98
N LYS A 151 18.34 -2.69 32.36
CA LYS A 151 19.72 -2.20 32.38
C LYS A 151 20.29 -1.88 30.99
N SER A 152 19.81 -2.51 29.93
CA SER A 152 20.21 -2.17 28.55
C SER A 152 19.46 -0.97 27.95
N SER A 153 18.31 -0.57 28.51
CA SER A 153 17.57 0.61 28.05
C SER A 153 18.06 1.95 28.64
N THR A 154 18.84 1.91 29.73
CA THR A 154 19.47 3.10 30.29
C THR A 154 20.77 3.42 29.55
N LEU A 155 20.69 4.25 28.51
CA LEU A 155 21.89 4.96 28.03
C LEU A 155 22.37 5.92 29.15
N PRO A 156 23.68 6.02 29.39
CA PRO A 156 24.22 6.92 30.40
C PRO A 156 24.19 8.37 29.92
N THR A 157 23.22 9.15 30.41
CA THR A 157 23.33 10.61 30.46
C THR A 157 24.23 11.02 31.62
N SER A 158 25.49 11.36 31.32
CA SER A 158 26.32 12.14 32.24
C SER A 158 27.22 13.11 31.49
N ASN A 159 26.84 14.38 31.48
CA ASN A 159 27.79 15.47 31.30
C ASN A 159 28.85 15.39 32.40
N SER A 160 30.13 15.46 32.04
CA SER A 160 31.18 15.92 32.95
C SER A 160 32.10 16.88 32.20
N VAL A 161 32.27 18.07 32.77
CA VAL A 161 33.15 19.11 32.24
C VAL A 161 34.59 18.77 32.62
N GLY A 162 35.48 18.67 31.63
CA GLY A 162 36.91 18.41 31.81
C GLY A 162 37.68 18.91 30.59
N ALA A 163 38.83 19.56 30.80
CA ALA A 163 39.45 20.43 29.80
C ALA A 163 40.74 19.88 29.17
N SER A 164 40.83 20.05 27.83
CA SER A 164 42.07 20.25 27.04
C SER A 164 43.10 19.09 26.94
N PRO A 165 44.12 19.17 26.04
CA PRO A 165 44.05 19.40 24.59
C PRO A 165 44.96 18.44 23.75
N TYR A 166 45.05 18.66 22.42
CA TYR A 166 45.89 17.98 21.39
C TYR A 166 45.41 16.61 20.84
N GLY A 167 45.64 16.39 19.53
CA GLY A 167 45.60 15.05 18.92
C GLY A 167 45.06 14.96 17.49
N THR A 168 45.87 15.32 16.49
CA THR A 168 45.59 15.15 15.04
C THR A 168 45.38 13.68 14.63
N ASN A 169 44.41 13.35 13.77
CA ASN A 169 44.62 12.99 12.34
C ASN A 169 43.56 12.05 11.71
N SER A 170 43.35 12.24 10.40
CA SER A 170 42.99 11.25 9.35
C SER A 170 41.77 10.32 9.46
N GLY A 171 40.87 10.43 8.47
CA GLY A 171 40.52 9.27 7.62
C GLY A 171 39.04 8.89 7.44
N ALA A 172 38.69 8.55 6.19
CA ALA A 172 37.52 7.78 5.75
C ALA A 172 36.10 8.36 5.97
N TYR A 173 35.60 9.07 4.97
CA TYR A 173 34.15 9.09 4.69
C TYR A 173 33.74 7.74 4.10
N SER A 174 32.87 7.00 4.79
CA SER A 174 32.17 5.83 4.22
C SER A 174 30.68 6.14 4.10
N HIS A 175 30.09 5.74 2.97
CA HIS A 175 28.65 5.71 2.75
C HIS A 175 27.91 4.99 3.88
N ASN A 176 26.67 5.41 4.14
CA ASN A 176 25.58 4.49 4.45
C ASN A 176 24.27 5.04 3.87
N ASN A 177 23.70 4.29 2.91
CA ASN A 177 22.37 4.56 2.38
C ASN A 177 21.31 3.96 3.31
N TYR A 178 20.25 4.70 3.60
CA TYR A 178 19.07 4.17 4.27
C TYR A 178 17.78 4.66 3.59
N THR A 179 17.18 3.80 2.78
CA THR A 179 15.75 3.85 2.44
C THR A 179 15.29 2.45 2.01
N SER A 180 14.88 1.64 3.00
CA SER A 180 14.13 0.41 2.75
C SER A 180 12.66 0.67 3.03
N THR A 181 11.90 1.01 1.98
CA THR A 181 10.45 1.22 2.07
C THR A 181 9.72 -0.11 1.84
N SER A 182 9.06 -0.65 2.87
CA SER A 182 8.31 -1.90 2.78
C SER A 182 6.81 -1.66 2.68
N LEU A 183 6.26 -1.80 1.47
CA LEU A 183 4.82 -1.83 1.24
C LEU A 183 4.28 -3.25 1.50
N THR A 184 3.40 -3.39 2.48
CA THR A 184 2.73 -4.67 2.79
C THR A 184 1.47 -4.84 1.96
N SER A 185 1.45 -5.80 1.05
CA SER A 185 0.24 -6.28 0.40
C SER A 185 -0.50 -7.29 1.30
N THR A 186 -1.74 -7.00 1.66
CA THR A 186 -2.63 -7.96 2.33
C THR A 186 -3.50 -8.67 1.30
N ALA A 187 -3.08 -9.86 0.87
CA ALA A 187 -3.92 -10.76 0.11
C ALA A 187 -4.89 -11.50 1.05
N SER A 188 -6.19 -11.36 0.83
CA SER A 188 -7.23 -12.08 1.57
C SER A 188 -7.44 -13.48 0.99
N SER A 189 -6.76 -14.48 1.54
CA SER A 189 -7.00 -15.90 1.21
C SER A 189 -8.11 -16.50 2.07
N LEU A 190 -9.27 -16.77 1.48
CA LEU A 190 -10.26 -17.69 2.05
C LEU A 190 -9.83 -19.13 1.76
N GLY A 191 -9.61 -19.92 2.82
CA GLY A 191 -9.16 -21.32 2.69
C GLY A 191 -10.33 -22.32 2.61
N PRO A 192 -10.18 -23.44 1.87
CA PRO A 192 -11.20 -24.50 1.79
C PRO A 192 -10.88 -25.73 2.68
N GLY A 193 -11.95 -26.37 3.20
CA GLY A 193 -11.98 -27.70 3.84
C GLY A 193 -13.37 -27.92 4.46
N ALA A 194 -14.24 -28.86 4.07
CA ALA A 194 -14.12 -30.33 3.85
C ALA A 194 -13.81 -31.08 5.16
N HIS A 195 -14.40 -32.23 5.56
CA HIS A 195 -15.40 -33.19 5.03
C HIS A 195 -16.49 -33.45 6.12
N HIS A 196 -17.55 -34.29 6.06
CA HIS A 196 -18.14 -35.31 5.15
C HIS A 196 -19.67 -35.37 5.46
N GLY A 197 -20.56 -36.28 4.99
CA GLY A 197 -20.53 -37.45 4.09
C GLY A 197 -21.93 -38.13 4.08
N GLY A 198 -22.23 -39.02 3.12
CA GLY A 198 -23.53 -39.74 3.04
C GLY A 198 -23.91 -40.13 1.61
N SER A 199 -24.29 -41.39 1.38
CA SER A 199 -24.33 -42.01 0.05
C SER A 199 -25.73 -42.17 -0.58
N SER A 200 -25.70 -42.41 -1.90
CA SER A 200 -26.57 -43.33 -2.66
C SER A 200 -27.85 -42.86 -3.40
N PHE A 201 -27.84 -43.22 -4.68
CA PHE A 201 -28.92 -43.77 -5.54
C PHE A 201 -29.87 -42.89 -6.39
N ALA A 202 -30.03 -43.39 -7.62
CA ALA A 202 -31.18 -43.31 -8.55
C ALA A 202 -31.55 -41.99 -9.30
N LYS A 203 -31.34 -42.03 -10.62
CA LYS A 203 -32.26 -41.50 -11.67
C LYS A 203 -33.42 -42.51 -11.89
N PRO A 204 -34.44 -42.28 -12.77
CA PRO A 204 -34.98 -41.06 -13.40
C PRO A 204 -36.53 -40.94 -13.25
N PHE A 205 -37.13 -40.00 -14.00
CA PHE A 205 -38.54 -39.79 -14.45
C PHE A 205 -38.97 -38.34 -14.13
N ARG A 206 -39.62 -37.59 -15.04
CA ARG A 206 -40.22 -37.91 -16.35
C ARG A 206 -40.07 -36.72 -17.30
#